data_AF-A0A336NNI8-F1
#
_entry.id   AF-A0A336NNI8-F1
#
_cell.length_a   1.000
_cell.length_b   1.000
_cell.length_c   1.000
_cell.angle_alpha   90.00
_cell.angle_beta   90.00
_cell.angle_gamma   90.00
#
_symmetry.space_group_name_H-M   'P 1'
#
loop_
_entity.id
_entity.type
_entity.pdbx_description
1 polymer ?
#
loop_
_entity_poly.entity_id
_entity_poly.type
_entity_poly.pdbx_seq_one_letter_code
_entity_poly.pdbx_strand_id
1 'polypeptide(L)'
;MYGKPLTLEERAQVLQDCNRLQALLSRKVTVEHIEAAAYLLSGLKIPANIDPNVIALNYSIALSDTSEYALKQAVKDIICGKANGFSKTFMPTGAELAEYCRNLKAELLSGASVMKSYLKASEKTAK
;
A
#
# COMPACT_ATOMS: atom_id res chain seq x y z
N MET A 1 -7.57 -32.45 -7.87
CA MET A 1 -6.80 -31.90 -9.00
C MET A 1 -5.47 -31.41 -8.46
N TYR A 2 -4.37 -32.13 -8.72
CA TYR A 2 -3.04 -31.62 -8.38
C TYR A 2 -2.64 -30.59 -9.44
N GLY A 3 -2.45 -29.34 -9.02
CA GLY A 3 -1.93 -28.30 -9.91
C GLY A 3 -0.55 -28.69 -10.44
N LYS A 4 -0.29 -28.43 -11.72
CA LYS A 4 1.01 -28.67 -12.34
C LYS A 4 2.08 -27.89 -11.55
N PRO A 5 3.21 -28.52 -11.17
CA PRO A 5 4.29 -27.79 -10.51
C PRO A 5 4.85 -26.71 -11.43
N LEU A 6 5.17 -25.55 -10.85
CA LEU A 6 5.80 -24.42 -11.56
C LEU A 6 7.14 -24.86 -12.15
N THR A 7 7.38 -24.48 -13.41
CA THR A 7 8.66 -24.58 -14.10
C THR A 7 9.73 -23.70 -13.44
N LEU A 8 11.00 -23.97 -13.74
CA LEU A 8 12.12 -23.17 -13.20
C LEU A 8 12.02 -21.69 -13.60
N GLU A 9 11.59 -21.42 -14.83
CA GLU A 9 11.41 -20.06 -15.36
C GLU A 9 10.29 -19.31 -14.62
N GLU A 10 9.13 -19.96 -14.44
CA GLU A 10 8.02 -19.37 -13.68
C GLU A 10 8.40 -19.09 -12.22
N ARG A 11 9.19 -19.98 -11.59
CA ARG A 11 9.70 -19.75 -10.22
C ARG A 11 10.64 -18.55 -10.15
N ALA A 12 11.55 -18.42 -11.10
CA ALA A 12 12.46 -17.28 -11.19
C ALA A 12 11.69 -15.96 -11.36
N GLN A 13 10.67 -15.96 -12.23
CA GLN A 13 9.81 -14.81 -12.46
C GLN A 13 9.06 -14.40 -11.18
N VAL A 14 8.43 -15.36 -10.48
CA VAL A 14 7.71 -15.07 -9.22
C VAL A 14 8.66 -14.50 -8.17
N LEU A 15 9.88 -15.02 -8.07
CA LEU A 15 10.87 -14.48 -7.13
C LEU A 15 11.27 -13.04 -7.49
N GLN A 16 11.48 -12.77 -8.77
CA GLN A 16 11.79 -11.43 -9.26
C GLN A 16 10.64 -10.45 -8.96
N ASP A 17 9.40 -10.86 -9.18
CA ASP A 17 8.22 -10.04 -8.90
C ASP A 17 8.07 -9.75 -7.40
N CYS A 18 8.31 -10.75 -6.55
CA CYS A 18 8.33 -10.54 -5.10
C CYS A 18 9.43 -9.56 -4.67
N ASN A 19 10.62 -9.62 -5.28
CA ASN A 19 11.71 -8.67 -5.01
C ASN A 19 11.36 -7.25 -5.49
N ARG A 20 10.76 -7.14 -6.68
CA ARG A 20 10.30 -5.87 -7.23
C ARG A 20 9.22 -5.23 -6.35
N LEU A 21 8.26 -6.02 -5.86
CA LEU A 21 7.23 -5.55 -4.93
C LEU A 21 7.86 -5.02 -3.64
N GLN A 22 8.82 -5.74 -3.05
CA GLN A 22 9.53 -5.28 -1.86
C GLN A 22 10.29 -3.96 -2.10
N ALA A 23 10.93 -3.82 -3.26
CA ALA A 23 11.62 -2.58 -3.64
C ALA A 23 10.64 -1.40 -3.78
N LEU A 24 9.48 -1.62 -4.42
CA LEU A 24 8.42 -0.60 -4.54
C LEU A 24 7.89 -0.18 -3.16
N LEU A 25 7.64 -1.15 -2.28
CA LEU A 25 7.11 -0.89 -0.93
C LEU A 25 8.12 -0.25 0.04
N SER A 26 9.40 -0.22 -0.34
CA SER A 26 10.48 0.39 0.45
C SER A 26 10.69 1.88 0.13
N ARG A 27 10.17 2.36 -1.01
CA ARG A 27 10.25 3.77 -1.38
C ARG A 27 9.35 4.60 -0.47
N LYS A 28 9.93 5.57 0.22
CA LYS A 28 9.18 6.51 1.05
C LYS A 28 8.46 7.54 0.18
N VAL A 29 7.33 8.02 0.67
CA VAL A 29 6.66 9.19 0.11
C VAL A 29 7.57 10.42 0.17
N THR A 30 7.31 11.38 -0.71
CA THR A 30 7.86 12.75 -0.65
C THR A 30 6.75 13.72 -0.31
N VAL A 31 7.08 14.98 -0.04
CA VAL A 31 6.08 16.02 0.25
C VAL A 31 5.08 16.15 -0.91
N GLU A 32 5.57 16.12 -2.15
CA GLU A 32 4.74 16.22 -3.36
C GLU A 32 3.74 15.05 -3.48
N HIS A 33 4.12 13.86 -3.03
CA HIS A 33 3.22 12.72 -2.98
C HIS A 33 2.10 12.91 -1.95
N ILE A 34 2.43 13.49 -0.80
CA ILE A 34 1.48 13.76 0.28
C ILE A 34 0.51 14.87 -0.14
N GLU A 35 1.02 15.94 -0.76
CA GLU A 35 0.20 17.03 -1.31
C GLU A 35 -0.74 16.54 -2.41
N ALA A 36 -0.24 15.71 -3.33
CA ALA A 36 -1.08 15.11 -4.37
C ALA A 36 -2.18 14.22 -3.77
N ALA A 37 -1.87 13.44 -2.73
CA ALA A 37 -2.86 12.62 -2.04
C ALA A 37 -3.93 13.49 -1.35
N ALA A 38 -3.52 14.55 -0.65
CA ALA A 38 -4.43 15.49 -0.01
C ALA A 38 -5.35 16.18 -1.03
N TYR A 39 -4.79 16.62 -2.16
CA TYR A 39 -5.55 17.24 -3.25
C TYR A 39 -6.57 16.27 -3.88
N LEU A 40 -6.18 15.03 -4.15
CA LEU A 40 -7.11 14.04 -4.71
C LEU A 40 -8.25 13.69 -3.74
N LEU A 41 -7.96 13.67 -2.44
CA LEU A 41 -8.94 13.38 -1.40
C LEU A 41 -9.80 14.59 -1.02
N SER A 42 -9.42 15.82 -1.40
CA SER A 42 -10.21 17.03 -1.13
C SER A 42 -11.50 17.12 -1.95
N GLY A 43 -11.78 16.15 -2.83
CA GLY A 43 -13.11 15.93 -3.38
C GLY A 43 -14.14 15.45 -2.35
N LEU A 44 -13.67 14.97 -1.19
CA LEU A 44 -14.50 14.66 -0.01
C LEU A 44 -14.66 15.89 0.88
N LYS A 45 -15.71 15.89 1.71
CA LYS A 45 -15.95 17.01 2.63
C LYS A 45 -14.86 17.06 3.69
N ILE A 46 -14.26 18.22 3.83
CA ILE A 46 -13.42 18.55 4.99
C ILE A 46 -14.36 18.88 6.17
N PRO A 47 -14.12 18.38 7.39
CA PRO A 47 -14.89 18.77 8.55
C PRO A 47 -14.88 20.31 8.74
N ALA A 48 -16.03 20.88 9.08
CA ALA A 48 -16.16 22.33 9.23
C ALA A 48 -15.20 22.88 10.30
N ASN A 49 -14.72 24.11 10.09
CA ASN A 49 -13.83 24.86 11.01
C ASN A 49 -12.41 24.28 11.16
N ILE A 50 -11.96 23.40 10.26
CA ILE A 50 -10.55 22.98 10.22
C ILE A 50 -9.80 23.83 9.19
N ASP A 51 -8.71 24.46 9.64
CA ASP A 51 -7.78 25.18 8.75
C ASP A 51 -7.12 24.19 7.77
N PRO A 52 -7.17 24.42 6.45
CA PRO A 52 -6.49 23.59 5.45
C PRO A 52 -4.99 23.39 5.73
N ASN A 53 -4.30 24.38 6.31
CA ASN A 53 -2.89 24.26 6.68
C ASN A 53 -2.67 23.24 7.81
N VAL A 54 -3.62 23.12 8.73
CA VAL A 54 -3.59 22.11 9.79
C VAL A 54 -3.75 20.71 9.20
N ILE A 55 -4.58 20.55 8.17
CA ILE A 55 -4.76 19.27 7.46
C ILE A 55 -3.47 18.87 6.74
N ALA A 56 -2.89 19.79 5.98
CA ALA A 56 -1.63 19.55 5.27
C ALA A 56 -0.49 19.17 6.24
N LEU A 57 -0.39 19.86 7.38
CA LEU A 57 0.59 19.54 8.43
C LEU A 57 0.33 18.16 9.04
N ASN A 58 -0.93 17.84 9.37
CA ASN A 58 -1.32 16.55 9.92
C ASN A 58 -0.94 15.39 8.97
N TYR A 59 -1.24 15.55 7.68
CA TYR A 59 -0.88 14.59 6.64
C TYR A 59 0.64 14.44 6.51
N SER A 60 1.38 15.55 6.50
CA SER A 60 2.84 15.55 6.40
C SER A 60 3.50 14.77 7.54
N ILE A 61 3.01 14.97 8.76
CA ILE A 61 3.50 14.26 9.95
C ILE A 61 3.12 12.77 9.87
N ALA A 62 1.83 12.48 9.70
CA ALA A 62 1.31 11.11 9.79
C ALA A 62 1.83 10.19 8.66
N LEU A 63 2.08 10.75 7.47
CA LEU A 63 2.46 9.98 6.28
C LEU A 63 3.97 9.97 6.02
N SER A 64 4.78 10.70 6.77
CA SER A 64 6.23 10.86 6.54
C SER A 64 7.03 9.57 6.31
N ASP A 65 6.67 8.47 7.00
CA ASP A 65 7.32 7.16 6.87
C ASP A 65 6.55 6.16 5.99
N THR A 66 5.49 6.62 5.31
CA THR A 66 4.63 5.78 4.49
C THR A 66 5.30 5.40 3.17
N SER A 67 4.97 4.22 2.66
CA SER A 67 5.37 3.79 1.32
C SER A 67 4.64 4.59 0.24
N GLU A 68 5.37 5.10 -0.74
CA GLU A 68 4.82 5.82 -1.89
C GLU A 68 3.74 4.99 -2.61
N TYR A 69 4.04 3.71 -2.83
CA TYR A 69 3.10 2.79 -3.47
C TYR A 69 1.85 2.59 -2.62
N ALA A 70 2.02 2.39 -1.30
CA ALA A 70 0.89 2.17 -0.41
C ALA A 70 -0.02 3.41 -0.34
N LEU A 71 0.54 4.62 -0.33
CA LEU A 71 -0.24 5.86 -0.37
C LEU A 71 -1.03 5.99 -1.67
N LYS A 72 -0.40 5.76 -2.82
CA LYS A 72 -1.08 5.82 -4.13
C LYS A 72 -2.23 4.81 -4.21
N GLN A 73 -2.00 3.59 -3.72
CA GLN A 73 -3.01 2.54 -3.71
C GLN A 73 -4.14 2.88 -2.74
N ALA A 74 -3.84 3.39 -1.55
CA ALA A 74 -4.84 3.84 -0.57
C ALA A 74 -5.76 4.92 -1.13
N VAL A 75 -5.19 5.97 -1.74
CA VAL A 75 -5.96 7.05 -2.37
C VAL A 75 -6.88 6.49 -3.46
N LYS A 76 -6.37 5.60 -4.30
CA LYS A 76 -7.16 4.93 -5.34
C LYS A 76 -8.32 4.13 -4.75
N ASP A 77 -8.07 3.34 -3.71
CA ASP A 77 -9.09 2.50 -3.08
C ASP A 77 -10.17 3.34 -2.39
N ILE A 78 -9.80 4.48 -1.80
CA ILE A 78 -10.77 5.44 -1.23
C ILE A 78 -11.63 6.05 -2.33
N ILE A 79 -11.03 6.59 -3.38
CA ILE A 79 -11.75 7.23 -4.50
C ILE A 79 -12.68 6.23 -5.21
N CYS A 80 -12.23 4.99 -5.38
CA CYS A 80 -13.05 3.92 -5.96
C CYS A 80 -14.08 3.31 -4.99
N GLY A 81 -14.16 3.76 -3.74
CA GLY A 81 -15.09 3.23 -2.74
C GLY A 81 -14.79 1.80 -2.29
N LYS A 82 -13.55 1.33 -2.47
CA LYS A 82 -13.07 -0.01 -2.08
C LYS A 82 -12.45 -0.03 -0.67
N ALA A 83 -12.05 1.12 -0.15
CA ALA A 83 -11.44 1.21 1.16
C ALA A 83 -12.53 1.13 2.26
N ASN A 84 -12.57 0.01 2.97
CA ASN A 84 -13.46 -0.20 4.11
C ASN A 84 -13.00 0.63 5.31
N GLY A 85 -13.94 1.07 6.14
CA GLY A 85 -13.65 1.81 7.38
C GLY A 85 -13.49 3.32 7.20
N PHE A 86 -13.47 3.83 5.96
CA PHE A 86 -13.48 5.26 5.69
C PHE A 86 -14.88 5.82 5.50
N SER A 87 -15.04 7.10 5.85
CA SER A 87 -16.23 7.84 5.45
C SER A 87 -16.30 7.97 3.93
N LYS A 88 -17.48 7.70 3.36
CA LYS A 88 -17.76 8.00 1.94
C LYS A 88 -18.01 9.48 1.69
N THR A 89 -18.08 10.28 2.76
CA THR A 89 -18.46 11.69 2.71
C THR A 89 -17.34 12.59 3.18
N PHE A 90 -16.62 12.20 4.23
CA PHE A 90 -15.57 13.01 4.84
C PHE A 90 -14.19 12.54 4.41
N MET A 91 -13.29 13.51 4.23
CA MET A 91 -11.88 13.27 3.97
C MET A 91 -11.27 12.51 5.17
N PRO A 92 -10.45 11.47 4.94
CA PRO A 92 -9.80 10.76 6.03
C PRO A 92 -8.82 11.66 6.79
N THR A 93 -8.64 11.40 8.07
CA THR A 93 -7.55 11.98 8.85
C THR A 93 -6.21 11.41 8.38
N GLY A 94 -5.11 12.13 8.65
CA GLY A 94 -3.78 11.62 8.34
C GLY A 94 -3.47 10.30 9.05
N ALA A 95 -3.98 10.13 10.28
CA ALA A 95 -3.83 8.90 11.06
C ALA A 95 -4.54 7.70 10.44
N GLU A 96 -5.81 7.85 10.04
CA GLU A 96 -6.58 6.77 9.37
C GLU A 96 -5.93 6.38 8.04
N LEU A 97 -5.50 7.37 7.24
CA LEU A 97 -4.83 7.12 5.98
C LEU A 97 -3.48 6.41 6.18
N ALA A 98 -2.69 6.84 7.16
CA ALA A 98 -1.41 6.21 7.49
C ALA A 98 -1.59 4.77 7.97
N GLU A 99 -2.61 4.50 8.78
CA GLU A 99 -2.93 3.15 9.23
C GLU A 99 -3.30 2.24 8.06
N TYR A 100 -4.18 2.70 7.17
CA TYR A 100 -4.55 1.94 5.99
C TYR A 100 -3.34 1.63 5.10
N CYS A 101 -2.45 2.60 4.89
CA CYS A 101 -1.21 2.40 4.14
C CYS A 101 -0.28 1.36 4.81
N ARG A 102 -0.18 1.37 6.15
CA ARG A 102 0.61 0.36 6.89
C ARG A 102 0.02 -1.03 6.70
N ASN A 103 -1.29 -1.17 6.80
CA ASN A 103 -1.98 -2.44 6.63
C ASN A 103 -1.81 -2.99 5.21
N LEU A 104 -2.03 -2.15 4.18
CA LEU A 104 -1.76 -2.52 2.79
C LEU A 104 -0.33 -3.01 2.58
N LYS A 105 0.66 -2.28 3.11
CA LYS A 105 2.06 -2.66 3.01
C LYS A 105 2.33 -4.00 3.70
N ALA A 106 1.79 -4.20 4.90
CA ALA A 106 1.98 -5.43 5.67
C ALA A 106 1.37 -6.65 4.96
N GLU A 107 0.15 -6.53 4.43
CA GLU A 107 -0.53 -7.58 3.68
C GLU A 107 0.25 -8.00 2.43
N LEU A 108 0.69 -7.02 1.64
CA LEU A 108 1.48 -7.27 0.43
C LEU A 108 2.83 -7.92 0.73
N LEU A 109 3.52 -7.48 1.78
CA LEU A 109 4.79 -8.07 2.21
C LEU A 109 4.61 -9.49 2.76
N SER A 110 3.53 -9.73 3.49
CA SER A 110 3.17 -11.05 4.00
C SER A 110 2.94 -12.02 2.84
N GLY A 111 2.12 -11.63 1.86
CA GLY A 111 1.88 -12.43 0.65
C GLY A 111 3.16 -12.75 -0.12
N ALA A 112 4.03 -11.76 -0.33
CA ALA A 112 5.33 -11.97 -0.97
C ALA A 112 6.23 -12.92 -0.18
N SER A 113 6.21 -12.84 1.16
CA SER A 113 7.02 -13.70 2.03
C SER A 113 6.53 -15.14 2.03
N VAL A 114 5.22 -15.35 2.02
CA VAL A 114 4.59 -16.67 1.85
C VAL A 114 4.99 -17.27 0.50
N MET A 115 4.88 -16.53 -0.59
CA MET A 115 5.29 -16.98 -1.93
C MET A 115 6.76 -17.38 -1.99
N LYS A 116 7.66 -16.55 -1.45
CA LYS A 116 9.10 -16.86 -1.36
C LYS A 116 9.35 -18.14 -0.55
N SER A 117 8.59 -18.38 0.51
CA SER A 117 8.73 -19.58 1.35
C SER A 117 8.26 -20.84 0.61
N TYR A 118 7.15 -20.76 -0.13
CA TYR A 118 6.68 -21.85 -1.00
C TYR A 118 7.71 -22.21 -2.07
N LEU A 119 8.32 -21.21 -2.73
CA LEU A 119 9.37 -21.45 -3.71
C LEU A 119 10.55 -22.23 -3.11
N LYS A 120 11.07 -21.79 -1.94
CA LYS A 120 12.16 -22.48 -1.23
C LYS A 120 11.81 -23.91 -0.81
N ALA A 121 10.58 -24.14 -0.33
CA ALA A 121 10.13 -25.47 0.06
C ALA A 121 10.07 -26.42 -1.14
N SER A 122 9.63 -25.91 -2.30
CA SER A 122 9.53 -26.66 -3.56
C SER A 122 10.88 -26.97 -4.24
N GLU A 123 11.96 -26.33 -3.81
CA GLU A 123 13.34 -26.69 -4.23
C GLU A 123 13.90 -27.84 -3.40
N LYS A 124 13.51 -27.95 -2.11
CA LYS A 124 13.99 -29.00 -1.21
C LYS A 124 13.37 -30.37 -1.53
N THR A 125 12.14 -30.40 -2.06
CA THR A 125 11.46 -31.65 -2.47
C THR A 125 11.81 -32.12 -3.88
N ALA A 126 12.56 -31.32 -4.65
CA ALA A 126 13.02 -31.67 -6.00
C ALA A 126 14.48 -32.16 -6.04
N LYS A 127 15.13 -32.26 -4.86
CA LYS A 127 16.45 -32.89 -4.66
C LYS A 127 16.26 -34.21 -3.93
#